data_AF-A0A4X2JS65-F1
#
_entry.id   AF-A0A4X2JS65-F1
#
_cell.length_a   1.000
_cell.length_b   1.000
_cell.length_c   1.000
_cell.angle_alpha   90.00
_cell.angle_beta   90.00
_cell.angle_gamma   90.00
#
_symmetry.space_group_name_H-M   'P 1'
#
loop_
_entity.id
_entity.type
_entity.pdbx_description
1 polymer ?
#
loop_
_entity_poly.entity_id
_entity_poly.type
_entity_poly.pdbx_seq_one_letter_code
_entity_poly.pdbx_strand_id
1 'polypeptide(L)'
;MEPLVLLGALATRLLLALHSLVGVWRVTEVKTEPRFWLLALLHLPLVLETALTLKRRRGRGYPGFSPAIFFYLISIVPSLWLLELHHETQHCSNQAEGMSPNIGSKGDFNQTRLMKSANTGTETLLETAKDFVNNLSTVCEKVWTLGLHQTFLLMLIIGRWLLPIGGGITRDQLSQLLLMFVGTAADILEFTSETLEERDVRNNPALVYAILTIWTWSMLQFPLDLAVQHFVCPSSMAAEGFASWFLCQYSADLWNIGISLFIQDGPFLIVRLVLMTYFGVINQMLVFFAAKNFLVVVLQLYRLIVLVLHVQASLRKQPRSLKGEERFPNQPRESRLSPTTRDSKTTEAAPIPLEDFPGTAECC
;
A
#
# COMPACT_ATOMS: atom_id res chain seq x y z
N MET A 1 -9.33 -17.94 19.56
CA MET A 1 -8.92 -17.33 18.26
C MET A 1 -9.41 -15.90 18.10
N GLU A 2 -10.67 -15.57 18.47
CA GLU A 2 -11.18 -14.18 18.43
C GLU A 2 -10.37 -13.12 19.23
N PRO A 3 -9.86 -13.38 20.46
CA PRO A 3 -9.14 -12.35 21.21
C PRO A 3 -7.77 -12.00 20.61
N LEU A 4 -7.09 -12.96 19.97
CA LEU A 4 -5.80 -12.71 19.32
C LEU A 4 -5.95 -11.81 18.09
N VAL A 5 -7.05 -11.99 17.33
CA VAL A 5 -7.39 -11.16 16.18
C VAL A 5 -7.72 -9.74 16.61
N LEU A 6 -8.49 -9.58 17.69
CA LEU A 6 -8.80 -8.26 18.27
C LEU A 6 -7.55 -7.57 18.82
N LEU A 7 -6.68 -8.31 19.52
CA LEU A 7 -5.43 -7.79 20.04
C LEU A 7 -4.49 -7.35 18.91
N GLY A 8 -4.33 -8.17 17.87
CA GLY A 8 -3.52 -7.81 16.70
C GLY A 8 -4.09 -6.59 15.95
N ALA A 9 -5.41 -6.53 15.78
CA ALA A 9 -6.10 -5.40 15.16
C ALA A 9 -5.88 -4.09 15.95
N LEU A 10 -5.93 -4.15 17.28
CA LEU A 10 -5.73 -3.01 18.17
C LEU A 10 -4.26 -2.60 18.23
N ALA A 11 -3.35 -3.56 18.41
CA ALA A 11 -1.91 -3.32 18.50
C ALA A 11 -1.37 -2.67 17.23
N THR A 12 -1.81 -3.11 16.04
CA THR A 12 -1.41 -2.51 14.77
C THR A 12 -1.86 -1.05 14.65
N ARG A 13 -3.11 -0.75 15.06
CA ARG A 13 -3.64 0.62 15.02
C ARG A 13 -2.94 1.54 16.03
N LEU A 14 -2.64 1.01 17.21
CA LEU A 14 -1.84 1.73 18.21
C LEU A 14 -0.43 2.01 17.69
N LEU A 15 0.21 1.05 17.01
CA LEU A 15 1.52 1.24 16.42
C LEU A 15 1.51 2.35 15.35
N LEU A 16 0.53 2.34 14.45
CA LEU A 16 0.37 3.39 13.44
C LEU A 16 0.13 4.76 14.08
N ALA A 17 -0.76 4.82 15.09
CA ALA A 17 -1.05 6.06 15.81
C ALA A 17 0.16 6.61 16.58
N LEU A 18 0.96 5.73 17.19
CA LEU A 18 2.18 6.14 17.89
C LEU A 18 3.22 6.69 16.91
N HIS A 19 3.42 6.04 15.76
CA HIS A 19 4.32 6.53 14.73
C HIS A 19 3.88 7.89 14.18
N SER A 20 2.58 8.09 13.91
CA SER A 20 2.07 9.38 13.47
C SER A 20 2.21 10.48 14.53
N LEU A 21 2.04 10.14 15.82
CA LEU A 21 2.30 11.07 16.92
C LEU A 21 3.78 11.48 17.03
N VAL A 22 4.72 10.58 16.76
CA VAL A 22 6.17 10.92 16.68
C VAL A 22 6.40 11.96 15.59
N GLY A 23 5.72 11.84 14.45
CA GLY A 23 5.75 12.85 13.39
C GLY A 23 5.23 14.22 13.84
N VAL A 24 4.07 14.26 14.51
CA VAL A 24 3.49 15.50 15.06
C VAL A 24 4.42 16.14 16.09
N TRP A 25 4.94 15.34 17.02
CA TRP A 25 5.90 15.82 18.02
C TRP A 25 7.13 16.45 17.35
N ARG A 26 7.72 15.78 16.36
CA ARG A 26 8.88 16.34 15.65
C ARG A 26 8.57 17.67 14.98
N VAL A 27 7.41 17.80 14.33
CA VAL A 27 6.98 19.07 13.72
C VAL A 27 6.91 20.18 14.77
N THR A 28 6.36 19.89 15.95
CA THR A 28 6.24 20.89 17.04
C THR A 28 7.60 21.31 17.58
N GLU A 29 8.57 20.40 17.67
CA GLU A 29 9.94 20.71 18.08
C GLU A 29 10.65 21.59 17.03
N VAL A 30 10.57 21.22 15.75
CA VAL A 30 11.28 21.93 14.66
C VAL A 30 10.67 23.31 14.39
N LYS A 31 9.34 23.42 14.38
CA LYS A 31 8.67 24.70 14.10
C LYS A 31 8.57 25.61 15.34
N THR A 32 8.85 25.10 16.54
CA THR A 32 8.79 25.82 17.83
C THR A 32 7.44 26.48 18.18
N GLU A 33 6.39 26.23 17.39
CA GLU A 33 5.04 26.78 17.61
C GLU A 33 4.09 25.72 18.18
N PRO A 34 3.38 26.00 19.29
CA PRO A 34 2.48 25.04 19.92
C PRO A 34 1.23 24.74 19.07
N ARG A 35 0.92 25.57 18.07
CA ARG A 35 -0.26 25.41 17.19
C ARG A 35 -0.23 24.11 16.39
N PHE A 36 0.96 23.59 16.09
CA PHE A 36 1.13 22.34 15.34
C PHE A 36 0.66 21.10 16.12
N TRP A 37 0.45 21.19 17.44
CA TRP A 37 -0.25 20.13 18.18
C TRP A 37 -1.68 19.89 17.70
N LEU A 38 -2.29 20.85 17.00
CA LEU A 38 -3.60 20.65 16.37
C LEU A 38 -3.59 19.50 15.34
N LEU A 39 -2.44 19.15 14.75
CA LEU A 39 -2.33 17.98 13.87
C LEU A 39 -2.65 16.67 14.60
N ALA A 40 -2.50 16.61 15.94
CA ALA A 40 -2.94 15.45 16.72
C ALA A 40 -4.44 15.16 16.55
N LEU A 41 -5.26 16.17 16.25
CA LEU A 41 -6.70 16.01 15.98
C LEU A 41 -6.98 15.09 14.78
N LEU A 42 -6.05 14.99 13.82
CA LEU A 42 -6.17 14.11 12.65
C LEU A 42 -6.11 12.61 13.03
N HIS A 43 -5.84 12.28 14.29
CA HIS A 43 -5.90 10.90 14.80
C HIS A 43 -7.33 10.51 15.20
N LEU A 44 -8.26 11.46 15.40
CA LEU A 44 -9.64 11.16 15.79
C LEU A 44 -10.35 10.23 14.79
N PRO A 45 -10.25 10.40 13.45
CA PRO A 45 -10.83 9.46 12.50
C PRO A 45 -10.27 8.04 12.63
N LEU A 46 -8.97 7.88 12.93
CA LEU A 46 -8.34 6.57 13.15
C LEU A 46 -8.90 5.90 14.41
N VAL A 47 -9.05 6.66 15.50
CA VAL A 47 -9.67 6.16 16.75
C VAL A 47 -11.13 5.78 16.52
N LEU A 48 -11.88 6.59 15.77
CA LEU A 48 -13.26 6.29 15.42
C LEU A 48 -13.38 5.03 14.55
N GLU A 49 -12.54 4.89 13.52
CA GLU A 49 -12.45 3.68 12.70
C GLU A 49 -12.15 2.46 13.56
N THR A 50 -11.21 2.58 14.49
CA THR A 50 -10.85 1.51 15.43
C THR A 50 -12.07 1.06 16.23
N ALA A 51 -12.80 2.01 16.82
CA ALA A 51 -14.01 1.71 17.59
C ALA A 51 -15.10 1.06 16.73
N LEU A 52 -15.32 1.56 15.50
CA LEU A 52 -16.30 1.02 14.57
C LEU A 52 -15.94 -0.41 14.12
N THR A 53 -14.68 -0.66 13.80
CA THR A 53 -14.22 -1.96 13.33
C THR A 53 -14.23 -3.01 14.44
N LEU A 54 -13.91 -2.62 15.68
CA LEU A 54 -14.06 -3.50 16.84
C LEU A 54 -15.54 -3.81 17.13
N LYS A 55 -16.42 -2.79 17.12
CA LYS A 55 -17.85 -2.95 17.46
C LYS A 55 -18.65 -3.68 16.38
N ARG A 56 -18.47 -3.34 15.10
CA ARG A 56 -19.29 -3.86 13.99
C ARG A 56 -18.70 -5.08 13.29
N ARG A 57 -17.37 -5.20 13.25
CA ARG A 57 -16.68 -6.21 12.44
C ARG A 57 -15.87 -7.21 13.27
N ARG A 58 -15.91 -7.10 14.60
CA ARG A 58 -15.11 -7.92 15.53
C ARG A 58 -13.62 -7.94 15.15
N GLY A 59 -13.12 -6.80 14.66
CA GLY A 59 -11.73 -6.65 14.24
C GLY A 59 -11.42 -7.12 12.81
N ARG A 60 -12.35 -7.70 12.05
CA ARG A 60 -12.08 -8.14 10.66
C ARG A 60 -11.92 -6.95 9.70
N GLY A 61 -10.96 -7.07 8.78
CA GLY A 61 -10.68 -6.07 7.74
C GLY A 61 -11.81 -5.87 6.73
N TYR A 62 -11.66 -4.84 5.90
CA TYR A 62 -12.54 -4.56 4.77
C TYR A 62 -11.96 -5.22 3.51
N PRO A 63 -12.80 -5.76 2.62
CA PRO A 63 -12.34 -6.26 1.32
C PRO A 63 -11.93 -5.09 0.42
N GLY A 64 -10.77 -5.18 -0.22
CA GLY A 64 -10.32 -4.23 -1.24
C GLY A 64 -9.88 -2.85 -0.76
N PHE A 65 -10.09 -2.50 0.52
CA PHE A 65 -9.70 -1.21 1.08
C PHE A 65 -9.25 -1.35 2.54
N SER A 66 -8.24 -0.59 2.95
CA SER A 66 -7.73 -0.56 4.32
C SER A 66 -7.97 0.80 4.99
N PRO A 67 -9.09 0.98 5.72
CA PRO A 67 -9.39 2.25 6.40
C PRO A 67 -8.34 2.67 7.42
N ALA A 68 -7.74 1.71 8.13
CA ALA A 68 -6.72 2.01 9.14
C ALA A 68 -5.47 2.65 8.50
N ILE A 69 -5.01 2.11 7.36
CA ILE A 69 -3.89 2.68 6.61
C ILE A 69 -4.28 4.04 6.03
N PHE A 70 -5.49 4.18 5.49
CA PHE A 70 -5.97 5.44 4.93
C PHE A 70 -6.01 6.57 5.97
N PHE A 71 -6.59 6.34 7.14
CA PHE A 71 -6.61 7.35 8.21
C PHE A 71 -5.22 7.60 8.81
N TYR A 72 -4.35 6.59 8.83
CA TYR A 72 -2.94 6.79 9.16
C TYR A 72 -2.26 7.76 8.18
N LEU A 73 -2.45 7.59 6.87
CA LEU A 73 -1.93 8.53 5.86
C LEU A 73 -2.40 9.96 6.11
N ILE A 74 -3.71 10.15 6.35
CA ILE A 74 -4.29 11.47 6.67
C ILE A 74 -3.61 12.10 7.90
N SER A 75 -3.19 11.29 8.88
CA SER A 75 -2.56 11.78 10.11
C SER A 75 -1.07 12.11 9.97
N ILE A 76 -0.29 11.32 9.21
CA ILE A 76 1.18 11.47 9.12
C ILE A 76 1.62 12.36 7.94
N VAL A 77 0.92 12.32 6.80
CA VAL A 77 1.31 13.06 5.59
C VAL A 77 1.45 14.57 5.83
N PRO A 78 0.53 15.27 6.51
CA PRO A 78 0.69 16.69 6.78
C PRO A 78 1.93 17.00 7.63
N SER A 79 2.29 16.12 8.57
CA SER A 79 3.50 16.26 9.37
C SER A 79 4.76 16.15 8.51
N LEU A 80 4.80 15.17 7.60
CA LEU A 80 5.90 14.99 6.65
C LEU A 80 6.05 16.18 5.69
N TRP A 81 4.94 16.73 5.19
CA TRP A 81 4.96 17.95 4.39
C TRP A 81 5.58 19.13 5.14
N LEU A 82 5.18 19.36 6.39
CA LEU A 82 5.66 20.49 7.17
C LEU A 82 7.15 20.40 7.49
N LEU A 83 7.66 19.17 7.68
CA LEU A 83 9.09 18.90 7.84
C LEU A 83 9.83 19.14 6.53
N GLU A 84 9.31 18.63 5.41
CA GLU A 84 9.96 18.76 4.10
C GLU A 84 9.98 20.20 3.59
N LEU A 85 8.95 21.00 3.87
CA LEU A 85 8.87 22.41 3.49
C LEU A 85 9.70 23.33 4.41
N HIS A 86 10.26 22.82 5.51
CA HIS A 86 11.12 23.62 6.37
C HIS A 86 12.50 23.82 5.70
N HIS A 87 12.67 24.97 5.05
CA HIS A 87 13.82 25.27 4.19
C HIS A 87 15.08 25.71 4.99
N GLU A 88 14.94 26.17 6.23
CA GLU A 88 15.95 27.03 6.89
C GLU A 88 17.11 26.29 7.57
N THR A 89 17.02 24.98 7.79
CA THR A 89 17.98 24.21 8.61
C THR A 89 18.69 23.09 7.84
N GLN A 90 18.57 23.08 6.50
CA GLN A 90 19.15 22.04 5.63
C GLN A 90 20.69 22.07 5.57
N HIS A 91 21.33 23.07 6.17
CA HIS A 91 22.77 23.12 6.37
C HIS A 91 23.11 22.63 7.79
N CYS A 92 23.14 21.32 7.99
CA CYS A 92 23.91 20.77 9.09
C CYS A 92 25.37 21.13 8.80
N SER A 93 25.87 22.18 9.45
CA SER A 93 27.28 22.57 9.34
C SER A 93 28.13 21.35 9.71
N ASN A 94 28.96 20.92 8.76
CA ASN A 94 30.02 19.95 8.98
C ASN A 94 30.92 20.44 10.12
N GLN A 95 30.59 20.08 11.36
CA GLN A 95 31.49 20.17 12.49
C GLN A 95 31.90 18.74 12.87
N ALA A 96 32.57 18.07 11.93
CA ALA A 96 33.21 16.78 12.15
C ALA A 96 34.60 16.67 11.49
N GLU A 97 35.11 17.75 10.87
CA GLU A 97 36.50 17.79 10.40
C GLU A 97 37.16 19.10 10.84
N GLY A 98 37.93 19.01 11.93
CA GLY A 98 38.88 20.06 12.33
C GLY A 98 38.73 20.56 13.75
N MET A 99 39.03 19.74 14.77
CA MET A 99 39.86 20.17 15.91
C MET A 99 40.28 18.97 16.77
N SER A 100 41.56 18.61 16.71
CA SER A 100 42.28 18.14 17.91
C SER A 100 42.96 19.39 18.50
N PRO A 101 42.90 19.61 19.82
CA PRO A 101 43.99 19.13 20.66
C PRO A 101 43.53 18.58 22.03
N ASN A 102 44.00 17.37 22.32
CA ASN A 102 44.73 16.97 23.54
C ASN A 102 44.60 17.78 24.86
N ILE A 103 44.47 16.98 25.94
CA ILE A 103 44.97 17.15 27.32
C ILE A 103 44.02 17.77 28.37
N GLY A 104 43.46 16.88 29.19
CA GLY A 104 43.81 16.80 30.62
C GLY A 104 42.95 17.56 31.63
N SER A 105 42.05 16.86 32.32
CA SER A 105 41.93 17.00 33.77
C SER A 105 41.30 15.75 34.40
N LYS A 106 42.03 15.17 35.33
CA LYS A 106 41.57 14.16 36.30
C LYS A 106 40.32 14.67 37.03
N GLY A 107 39.36 13.76 37.23
CA GLY A 107 38.25 13.93 38.16
C GLY A 107 37.68 12.55 38.49
N ASP A 108 38.01 12.08 39.70
CA ASP A 108 37.74 10.74 40.21
C ASP A 108 36.23 10.41 40.26
N PHE A 109 35.81 9.34 39.58
CA PHE A 109 34.44 8.82 39.69
C PHE A 109 34.39 7.73 40.76
N ASN A 110 34.17 8.15 42.01
CA ASN A 110 33.91 7.22 43.11
C ASN A 110 32.52 6.60 42.95
N GLN A 111 32.54 5.30 42.66
CA GLN A 111 31.39 4.41 42.69
C GLN A 111 30.91 4.23 44.14
N THR A 112 29.72 4.72 44.48
CA THR A 112 29.04 4.32 45.72
C THR A 112 27.58 4.03 45.44
N ARG A 113 27.30 2.78 45.10
CA ARG A 113 25.98 2.17 45.29
C ARG A 113 25.75 1.96 46.78
N LEU A 114 24.69 2.54 47.36
CA LEU A 114 23.76 1.80 48.22
C LEU A 114 22.49 2.59 48.56
N MET A 115 21.41 2.15 47.91
CA MET A 115 20.00 2.06 48.33
C MET A 115 19.34 3.23 49.08
N LYS A 116 18.43 3.91 48.36
CA LYS A 116 17.20 4.45 48.94
C LYS A 116 15.99 4.04 48.11
N SER A 117 15.25 3.08 48.67
CA SER A 117 13.79 2.93 48.72
C SER A 117 12.93 3.30 47.49
N ALA A 118 12.46 2.26 46.79
CA ALA A 118 11.08 2.05 46.31
C ALA A 118 10.33 3.08 45.43
N ASN A 119 10.95 4.16 44.93
CA ASN A 119 10.39 5.02 43.86
C ASN A 119 11.30 5.12 42.61
N THR A 120 12.44 4.43 42.61
CA THR A 120 13.56 4.64 41.68
C THR A 120 13.39 4.00 40.30
N GLY A 121 12.50 3.01 40.13
CA GLY A 121 12.30 2.37 38.81
C GLY A 121 11.67 3.30 37.76
N THR A 122 10.70 4.10 38.15
CA THR A 122 10.04 5.06 37.25
C THR A 122 10.88 6.31 37.01
N GLU A 123 11.62 6.80 38.00
CA GLU A 123 12.49 7.97 37.82
C GLU A 123 13.71 7.65 36.95
N THR A 124 14.30 6.46 37.09
CA THR A 124 15.41 6.02 36.22
C THR A 124 14.95 5.76 34.78
N LEU A 125 13.75 5.21 34.57
CA LEU A 125 13.17 5.08 33.23
C LEU A 125 12.81 6.43 32.61
N LEU A 126 12.34 7.39 33.43
CA LEU A 126 12.03 8.74 32.97
C LEU A 126 13.29 9.52 32.59
N GLU A 127 14.37 9.41 33.37
CA GLU A 127 15.67 10.01 33.00
C GLU A 127 16.25 9.34 31.76
N THR A 128 16.23 8.01 31.67
CA THR A 128 16.69 7.29 30.47
C THR A 128 15.86 7.67 29.23
N ALA A 129 14.55 7.84 29.38
CA ALA A 129 13.67 8.29 28.30
C ALA A 129 13.95 9.74 27.91
N LYS A 130 14.20 10.64 28.88
CA LYS A 130 14.61 12.02 28.61
C LYS A 130 15.94 12.08 27.88
N ASP A 131 16.94 11.30 28.31
CA ASP A 131 18.25 11.25 27.67
C ASP A 131 18.17 10.69 26.26
N PHE A 132 17.34 9.66 26.04
CA PHE A 132 17.05 9.14 24.71
C PHE A 132 16.39 10.20 23.83
N VAL A 133 15.36 10.89 24.32
CA VAL A 133 14.66 11.97 23.60
C VAL A 133 15.61 13.12 23.27
N ASN A 134 16.47 13.51 24.21
CA ASN A 134 17.46 14.57 24.01
C ASN A 134 18.46 14.17 22.91
N ASN A 135 18.98 12.93 22.95
CA ASN A 135 19.90 12.42 21.94
C ASN A 135 19.23 12.22 20.56
N LEU A 136 17.91 12.02 20.54
CA LEU A 136 17.13 11.92 19.32
C LEU A 136 16.86 13.32 18.71
N SER A 137 16.64 14.32 19.57
CA SER A 137 16.38 15.70 19.17
C SER A 137 17.60 16.38 18.56
N THR A 138 18.81 15.94 18.91
CA THR A 138 20.10 16.46 18.42
C THR A 138 20.49 15.92 17.04
N VAL A 139 19.77 14.94 16.49
CA VAL A 139 20.02 14.39 15.15
C VAL A 139 19.69 15.43 14.07
N CYS A 140 20.58 15.55 13.08
CA CYS A 140 20.42 16.45 11.93
C CYS A 140 19.03 16.32 11.28
N GLU A 141 18.39 17.45 10.97
CA GLU A 141 17.01 17.50 10.50
C GLU A 141 16.78 16.80 9.17
N LYS A 142 17.75 16.89 8.23
CA LYS A 142 17.71 16.16 6.96
C LYS A 142 17.70 14.64 7.19
N VAL A 143 18.56 14.16 8.10
CA VAL A 143 18.67 12.73 8.44
C VAL A 143 17.40 12.25 9.14
N TRP A 144 16.86 13.04 10.05
CA TRP A 144 15.63 12.72 10.75
C TRP A 144 14.43 12.66 9.80
N THR A 145 14.29 13.64 8.91
CA THR A 145 13.20 13.71 7.92
C THR A 145 13.27 12.54 6.95
N LEU A 146 14.46 12.18 6.47
CA LEU A 146 14.66 10.99 5.65
C LEU A 146 14.32 9.70 6.41
N GLY A 147 14.78 9.57 7.65
CA GLY A 147 14.43 8.44 8.52
C GLY A 147 12.92 8.34 8.79
N LEU A 148 12.24 9.47 8.93
CA LEU A 148 10.78 9.50 9.09
C LEU A 148 10.08 9.01 7.81
N HIS A 149 10.52 9.44 6.63
CA HIS A 149 10.01 8.94 5.34
C HIS A 149 10.23 7.43 5.17
N GLN A 150 11.42 6.92 5.51
CA GLN A 150 11.75 5.50 5.42
C GLN A 150 10.92 4.65 6.40
N THR A 151 10.86 5.06 7.67
CA THR A 151 10.08 4.34 8.69
C THR A 151 8.59 4.41 8.41
N PHE A 152 8.10 5.52 7.85
CA PHE A 152 6.72 5.67 7.38
C PHE A 152 6.35 4.60 6.33
N LEU A 153 7.17 4.45 5.28
CA LEU A 153 6.95 3.43 4.25
C LEU A 153 6.99 2.01 4.83
N LEU A 154 7.93 1.74 5.73
CA LEU A 154 8.02 0.46 6.43
C LEU A 154 6.77 0.19 7.29
N MET A 155 6.25 1.21 7.97
CA MET A 155 5.02 1.11 8.77
C MET A 155 3.79 0.81 7.92
N LEU A 156 3.72 1.27 6.68
CA LEU A 156 2.64 0.90 5.76
C LEU A 156 2.69 -0.61 5.43
N ILE A 157 3.88 -1.13 5.15
CA ILE A 157 4.09 -2.56 4.82
C ILE A 157 3.82 -3.45 6.03
N ILE A 158 4.44 -3.13 7.19
CA ILE A 158 4.25 -3.88 8.44
C ILE A 158 2.79 -3.75 8.91
N GLY A 159 2.22 -2.56 8.83
CA GLY A 159 0.82 -2.32 9.18
C GLY A 159 -0.11 -3.18 8.34
N ARG A 160 0.13 -3.28 7.03
CA ARG A 160 -0.65 -4.19 6.16
C ARG A 160 -0.47 -5.65 6.54
N TRP A 161 0.74 -6.08 6.87
CA TRP A 161 1.04 -7.46 7.25
C TRP A 161 0.37 -7.87 8.57
N LEU A 162 0.35 -6.96 9.54
CA LEU A 162 -0.14 -7.21 10.90
C LEU A 162 -1.66 -7.05 11.02
N LEU A 163 -2.29 -6.27 10.12
CA LEU A 163 -3.73 -6.14 10.05
C LEU A 163 -4.41 -7.49 9.75
N PRO A 164 -5.51 -7.80 10.45
CA PRO A 164 -6.23 -9.05 10.22
C PRO A 164 -6.84 -9.10 8.82
N ILE A 165 -6.65 -10.25 8.15
CA ILE A 165 -7.05 -10.49 6.77
C ILE A 165 -8.56 -10.26 6.60
N GLY A 166 -8.91 -9.38 5.66
CA GLY A 166 -10.29 -9.18 5.23
C GLY A 166 -10.81 -10.43 4.50
N GLY A 167 -12.10 -10.73 4.63
CA GLY A 167 -12.69 -11.87 3.90
C GLY A 167 -12.47 -11.71 2.39
N GLY A 168 -11.88 -12.73 1.75
CA GLY A 168 -11.65 -12.78 0.30
C GLY A 168 -10.19 -12.73 -0.16
N ILE A 169 -9.22 -12.50 0.74
CA ILE A 169 -7.78 -12.54 0.41
C ILE A 169 -7.13 -13.78 1.02
N THR A 170 -6.37 -14.54 0.22
CA THR A 170 -5.58 -15.69 0.71
C THR A 170 -4.22 -15.23 1.29
N ARG A 171 -3.56 -16.08 2.08
CA ARG A 171 -2.22 -15.75 2.63
C ARG A 171 -1.17 -15.56 1.54
N ASP A 172 -1.29 -16.27 0.43
CA ASP A 172 -0.38 -16.16 -0.72
C ASP A 172 -0.60 -14.86 -1.49
N GLN A 173 -1.86 -14.46 -1.65
CA GLN A 173 -2.21 -13.17 -2.21
C GLN A 173 -1.71 -12.00 -1.34
N LEU A 174 -1.79 -12.14 -0.01
CA LEU A 174 -1.24 -11.14 0.91
C LEU A 174 0.28 -11.04 0.79
N SER A 175 1.01 -12.16 0.67
CA SER A 175 2.47 -12.12 0.54
C SER A 175 2.90 -11.47 -0.78
N GLN A 176 2.23 -11.78 -1.89
CA GLN A 176 2.45 -11.12 -3.18
C GLN A 176 2.17 -9.62 -3.12
N LEU A 177 1.08 -9.21 -2.47
CA LEU A 177 0.74 -7.80 -2.29
C LEU A 177 1.81 -7.07 -1.45
N LEU A 178 2.30 -7.68 -0.38
CA LEU A 178 3.35 -7.09 0.45
C LEU A 178 4.66 -6.91 -0.33
N LEU A 179 5.02 -7.87 -1.18
CA LEU A 179 6.19 -7.75 -2.07
C LEU A 179 6.03 -6.62 -3.09
N MET A 180 4.83 -6.47 -3.66
CA MET A 180 4.51 -5.34 -4.55
C MET A 180 4.65 -3.99 -3.81
N PHE A 181 4.14 -3.91 -2.57
CA PHE A 181 4.28 -2.71 -1.73
C PHE A 181 5.73 -2.36 -1.40
N VAL A 182 6.63 -3.33 -1.25
CA VAL A 182 8.07 -3.07 -1.08
C VAL A 182 8.65 -2.41 -2.33
N GLY A 183 8.32 -2.91 -3.53
CA GLY A 183 8.74 -2.29 -4.80
C GLY A 183 8.19 -0.88 -4.97
N THR A 184 6.89 -0.69 -4.75
CA THR A 184 6.23 0.62 -4.78
C THR A 184 6.84 1.59 -3.78
N ALA A 185 7.11 1.16 -2.55
CA ALA A 185 7.75 1.99 -1.54
C ALA A 185 9.15 2.45 -1.98
N ALA A 186 9.95 1.55 -2.56
CA ALA A 186 11.26 1.88 -3.09
C ALA A 186 11.18 2.92 -4.21
N ASP A 187 10.27 2.73 -5.18
CA ASP A 187 10.07 3.67 -6.29
C ASP A 187 9.61 5.06 -5.82
N ILE A 188 8.72 5.13 -4.82
CA ILE A 188 8.26 6.40 -4.27
C ILE A 188 9.37 7.11 -3.47
N LEU A 189 10.12 6.35 -2.67
CA LEU A 189 11.26 6.89 -1.91
C LEU A 189 12.31 7.44 -2.86
N GLU A 190 12.69 6.66 -3.87
CA GLU A 190 13.63 7.03 -4.95
C GLU A 190 13.16 8.30 -5.67
N PHE A 191 11.88 8.37 -6.07
CA PHE A 191 11.34 9.55 -6.73
C PHE A 191 11.50 10.79 -5.85
N THR A 192 11.16 10.70 -4.57
CA THR A 192 11.16 11.84 -3.65
C THR A 192 12.56 12.27 -3.28
N SER A 193 13.45 11.31 -2.96
CA SER A 193 14.83 11.62 -2.57
C SER A 193 15.61 12.25 -3.73
N GLU A 194 15.50 11.72 -4.94
CA GLU A 194 16.23 12.24 -6.10
C GLU A 194 15.68 13.58 -6.59
N THR A 195 14.36 13.76 -6.60
CA THR A 195 13.77 15.01 -7.12
C THR A 195 13.85 16.16 -6.14
N LEU A 196 13.72 15.91 -4.83
CA LEU A 196 13.81 16.97 -3.81
C LEU A 196 15.25 17.28 -3.38
N GLU A 197 16.21 16.42 -3.67
CA GLU A 197 17.64 16.72 -3.47
C GLU A 197 18.19 17.70 -4.52
N GLU A 198 17.54 17.83 -5.67
CA GLU A 198 17.95 18.76 -6.71
C GLU A 198 17.77 20.23 -6.29
N ARG A 199 18.81 21.05 -6.50
CA ARG A 199 18.85 22.43 -6.00
C ARG A 199 17.87 23.33 -6.76
N ASP A 200 17.78 23.16 -8.07
CA ASP A 200 16.89 23.96 -8.91
C ASP A 200 15.41 23.68 -8.58
N VAL A 201 15.11 22.45 -8.17
CA VAL A 201 13.78 22.07 -7.69
C VAL A 201 13.53 22.67 -6.31
N ARG A 202 14.50 22.56 -5.38
CA ARG A 202 14.37 23.06 -4.01
C ARG A 202 14.16 24.57 -3.94
N ASN A 203 14.80 25.32 -4.83
CA ASN A 203 14.67 26.77 -4.92
C ASN A 203 13.29 27.24 -5.40
N ASN A 204 12.51 26.38 -6.05
CA ASN A 204 11.19 26.71 -6.55
C ASN A 204 10.10 26.07 -5.66
N PRO A 205 9.43 26.84 -4.77
CA PRO A 205 8.45 26.28 -3.87
C PRO A 205 7.27 25.63 -4.62
N ALA A 206 6.90 26.14 -5.80
CA ALA A 206 5.82 25.56 -6.60
C ALA A 206 6.14 24.13 -7.06
N LEU A 207 7.41 23.85 -7.40
CA LEU A 207 7.85 22.50 -7.77
C LEU A 207 7.86 21.57 -6.56
N VAL A 208 8.36 22.03 -5.42
CA VAL A 208 8.34 21.25 -4.18
C VAL A 208 6.91 20.87 -3.80
N TYR A 209 5.96 21.82 -3.85
CA TYR A 209 4.54 21.54 -3.61
C TYR A 209 3.96 20.55 -4.63
N ALA A 210 4.31 20.67 -5.92
CA ALA A 210 3.85 19.74 -6.95
C ALA A 210 4.36 18.32 -6.71
N ILE A 211 5.65 18.17 -6.39
CA ILE A 211 6.28 16.87 -6.09
C ILE A 211 5.66 16.25 -4.85
N LEU A 212 5.49 17.02 -3.77
CA LEU A 212 4.84 16.54 -2.54
C LEU A 212 3.37 16.15 -2.75
N THR A 213 2.66 16.84 -3.65
CA THR A 213 1.29 16.48 -4.03
C THR A 213 1.26 15.14 -4.74
N ILE A 214 2.15 14.93 -5.70
CA ILE A 214 2.27 13.68 -6.45
C ILE A 214 2.74 12.54 -5.55
N TRP A 215 3.68 12.81 -4.64
CA TRP A 215 4.09 11.88 -3.59
C TRP A 215 2.90 11.45 -2.72
N THR A 216 2.11 12.41 -2.23
CA THR A 216 0.91 12.14 -1.42
C THR A 216 -0.11 11.30 -2.19
N TRP A 217 -0.33 11.64 -3.46
CA TRP A 217 -1.20 10.87 -4.35
C TRP A 217 -0.72 9.43 -4.49
N SER A 218 0.59 9.22 -4.68
CA SER A 218 1.19 7.89 -4.81
C SER A 218 1.03 7.01 -3.55
N MET A 219 0.85 7.61 -2.37
CA MET A 219 0.61 6.87 -1.12
C MET A 219 -0.77 6.23 -1.05
N LEU A 220 -1.74 6.67 -1.86
CA LEU A 220 -3.09 6.10 -1.87
C LEU A 220 -3.13 4.65 -2.39
N GLN A 221 -2.03 4.14 -2.93
CA GLN A 221 -1.91 2.74 -3.34
C GLN A 221 -1.94 1.78 -2.14
N PHE A 222 -1.30 2.13 -1.02
CA PHE A 222 -1.22 1.27 0.17
C PHE A 222 -2.57 0.95 0.83
N PRO A 223 -3.55 1.87 0.89
CA PRO A 223 -4.89 1.53 1.36
C PRO A 223 -5.79 0.85 0.31
N LEU A 224 -5.42 0.83 -0.97
CA LEU A 224 -6.24 0.27 -2.06
C LEU A 224 -5.78 -1.16 -2.41
N ASP A 225 -6.51 -2.17 -1.96
CA ASP A 225 -6.21 -3.59 -2.20
C ASP A 225 -7.01 -4.20 -3.35
N LEU A 226 -7.63 -3.36 -4.19
CA LEU A 226 -8.56 -3.77 -5.26
C LEU A 226 -7.88 -4.64 -6.33
N ALA A 227 -6.58 -4.50 -6.51
CA ALA A 227 -5.79 -5.23 -7.51
C ALA A 227 -5.68 -6.74 -7.24
N VAL A 228 -6.00 -7.20 -6.03
CA VAL A 228 -5.85 -8.60 -5.61
C VAL A 228 -7.18 -9.34 -5.57
N GLN A 229 -8.30 -8.61 -5.69
CA GLN A 229 -9.62 -9.19 -5.52
C GLN A 229 -10.15 -9.73 -6.84
N HIS A 230 -10.09 -11.06 -7.00
CA HIS A 230 -10.75 -11.75 -8.10
C HIS A 230 -12.27 -11.77 -7.87
N PHE A 231 -13.00 -11.00 -8.66
CA PHE A 231 -14.46 -11.06 -8.67
C PHE A 231 -14.88 -12.25 -9.54
N VAL A 232 -15.67 -13.17 -8.98
CA VAL A 232 -16.26 -14.27 -9.76
C VAL A 232 -17.45 -13.69 -10.53
N CYS A 233 -17.34 -13.65 -11.86
CA CYS A 233 -18.42 -13.12 -12.71
C CYS A 233 -19.58 -14.11 -12.83
N PRO A 234 -20.83 -13.67 -12.54
CA PRO A 234 -21.98 -14.50 -12.82
C PRO A 234 -22.20 -14.63 -14.33
N SER A 235 -22.54 -15.85 -14.76
CA SER A 235 -22.72 -16.23 -16.17
C SER A 235 -23.79 -15.42 -16.92
N SER A 236 -24.68 -14.73 -16.18
CA SER A 236 -25.72 -13.85 -16.73
C SER A 236 -25.18 -12.54 -17.32
N MET A 237 -23.96 -12.11 -16.95
CA MET A 237 -23.40 -10.84 -17.45
C MET A 237 -22.81 -10.94 -18.86
N ALA A 238 -22.69 -12.15 -19.43
CA ALA A 238 -22.31 -12.32 -20.83
C ALA A 238 -23.33 -11.70 -21.81
N ALA A 239 -24.57 -11.44 -21.36
CA ALA A 239 -25.63 -10.84 -22.15
C ALA A 239 -25.58 -9.30 -22.23
N GLU A 240 -24.80 -8.62 -21.35
CA GLU A 240 -24.78 -7.14 -21.25
C GLU A 240 -23.67 -6.46 -22.10
N GLY A 241 -23.04 -7.21 -23.01
CA GLY A 241 -22.08 -6.67 -23.99
C GLY A 241 -20.61 -6.70 -23.55
N PHE A 242 -19.73 -6.37 -24.50
CA PHE A 242 -18.27 -6.53 -24.37
C PHE A 242 -17.68 -5.82 -23.15
N ALA A 243 -18.10 -4.58 -22.87
CA ALA A 243 -17.53 -3.78 -21.80
C ALA A 243 -17.85 -4.35 -20.40
N SER A 244 -19.09 -4.80 -20.18
CA SER A 244 -19.52 -5.36 -18.89
C SER A 244 -18.79 -6.68 -18.60
N TRP A 245 -18.67 -7.54 -19.61
CA TRP A 245 -17.92 -8.80 -19.48
C TRP A 245 -16.41 -8.58 -19.30
N PHE A 246 -15.80 -7.65 -20.04
CA PHE A 246 -14.38 -7.29 -19.91
C PHE A 246 -14.06 -6.75 -18.52
N LEU A 247 -14.84 -5.78 -18.03
CA LEU A 247 -14.65 -5.15 -16.74
C LEU A 247 -14.83 -6.12 -15.58
N CYS A 248 -15.79 -7.04 -15.67
CA CYS A 248 -16.00 -8.04 -14.64
C CYS A 248 -14.87 -9.09 -14.64
N GLN A 249 -14.57 -9.69 -15.80
CA GLN A 249 -13.66 -10.83 -15.91
C GLN A 249 -12.22 -10.44 -15.57
N TYR A 250 -11.79 -9.23 -15.96
CA TYR A 250 -10.42 -8.73 -15.78
C TYR A 250 -10.35 -7.55 -14.82
N SER A 251 -11.33 -7.39 -13.93
CA SER A 251 -11.41 -6.27 -12.99
C SER A 251 -10.11 -6.07 -12.21
N ALA A 252 -9.52 -7.16 -11.69
CA ALA A 252 -8.32 -7.12 -10.86
C ALA A 252 -7.10 -6.63 -11.66
N ASP A 253 -6.91 -7.13 -12.88
CA ASP A 253 -5.83 -6.71 -13.78
C ASP A 253 -6.00 -5.24 -14.20
N LEU A 254 -7.23 -4.81 -14.49
CA LEU A 254 -7.53 -3.43 -14.87
C LEU A 254 -7.31 -2.46 -13.71
N TRP A 255 -7.70 -2.83 -12.49
CA TRP A 255 -7.40 -2.04 -11.30
C TRP A 255 -5.89 -1.97 -11.05
N ASN A 256 -5.16 -3.05 -11.23
CA ASN A 256 -3.70 -3.06 -11.07
C ASN A 256 -3.01 -2.13 -12.09
N ILE A 257 -3.38 -2.24 -13.37
CA ILE A 257 -2.87 -1.35 -14.44
C ILE A 257 -3.28 0.10 -14.18
N GLY A 258 -4.53 0.34 -13.82
CA GLY A 258 -5.05 1.69 -13.56
C GLY A 258 -4.37 2.36 -12.38
N ILE A 259 -4.19 1.65 -11.26
CA ILE A 259 -3.49 2.15 -10.08
C ILE A 259 -2.03 2.48 -10.43
N SER A 260 -1.29 1.56 -11.04
CA SER A 260 0.11 1.79 -11.43
C SER A 260 0.25 2.98 -12.39
N LEU A 261 -0.58 3.06 -13.45
CA LEU A 261 -0.47 4.10 -14.46
C LEU A 261 -0.88 5.50 -13.95
N PHE A 262 -2.00 5.61 -13.22
CA PHE A 262 -2.55 6.91 -12.82
C PHE A 262 -2.08 7.40 -11.45
N ILE A 263 -1.68 6.50 -10.56
CA ILE A 263 -1.29 6.86 -9.19
C ILE A 263 0.23 6.95 -9.03
N GLN A 264 1.00 6.16 -9.79
CA GLN A 264 2.46 6.08 -9.63
C GLN A 264 3.22 6.49 -10.89
N ASP A 265 3.27 5.60 -11.90
CA ASP A 265 4.26 5.66 -12.97
C ASP A 265 4.02 6.82 -13.93
N GLY A 266 2.76 7.09 -14.27
CA GLY A 266 2.36 8.21 -15.13
C GLY A 266 2.74 9.56 -14.52
N PRO A 267 2.25 9.91 -13.31
CA PRO A 267 2.62 11.15 -12.64
C PRO A 267 4.14 11.33 -12.49
N PHE A 268 4.87 10.27 -12.11
CA PHE A 268 6.33 10.34 -11.94
C PHE A 268 7.05 10.60 -13.26
N LEU A 269 6.61 9.96 -14.35
CA LEU A 269 7.14 10.21 -15.68
C LEU A 269 6.87 11.65 -16.13
N ILE A 270 5.65 12.16 -15.94
CA ILE A 270 5.29 13.53 -16.31
C ILE A 270 6.19 14.55 -15.61
N VAL A 271 6.39 14.42 -14.30
CA VAL A 271 7.29 15.32 -13.54
C VAL A 271 8.70 15.25 -14.07
N ARG A 272 9.25 14.04 -14.26
CA ARG A 272 10.62 13.87 -14.76
C ARG A 272 10.79 14.47 -16.17
N LEU A 273 9.81 14.31 -17.05
CA LEU A 273 9.80 14.94 -18.37
C LEU A 273 9.75 16.46 -18.28
N VAL A 274 8.92 17.03 -17.40
CA VAL A 274 8.85 18.49 -17.18
C VAL A 274 10.18 19.01 -16.65
N LEU A 275 10.81 18.32 -15.70
CA LEU A 275 12.13 18.71 -15.15
C LEU A 275 13.22 18.70 -16.24
N MET A 276 13.27 17.66 -17.09
CA MET A 276 14.26 17.58 -18.17
C MET A 276 14.02 18.59 -19.29
N THR A 277 12.76 18.77 -19.71
CA THR A 277 12.43 19.56 -20.91
C THR A 277 12.25 21.04 -20.63
N TYR A 278 11.57 21.40 -19.54
CA TYR A 278 11.25 22.80 -19.22
C TYR A 278 12.28 23.44 -18.29
N PHE A 279 12.72 22.72 -17.26
CA PHE A 279 13.72 23.24 -16.31
C PHE A 279 15.17 22.93 -16.73
N GLY A 280 15.37 22.08 -17.74
CA GLY A 280 16.71 21.73 -18.24
C GLY A 280 17.56 20.93 -17.25
N VAL A 281 16.96 20.37 -16.20
CA VAL A 281 17.66 19.57 -15.19
C VAL A 281 17.89 18.17 -15.73
N ILE A 282 19.13 17.85 -16.06
CA ILE A 282 19.51 16.56 -16.63
C ILE A 282 20.60 15.92 -15.75
N ASN A 283 20.17 15.00 -14.89
CA ASN A 283 21.07 14.15 -14.10
C ASN A 283 21.03 12.71 -14.62
N GLN A 284 22.14 11.97 -14.50
CA GLN A 284 22.21 10.58 -14.92
C GLN A 284 21.10 9.72 -14.27
N MET A 285 20.90 9.86 -12.95
CA MET A 285 19.85 9.13 -12.22
C MET A 285 18.46 9.53 -12.69
N LEU A 286 18.21 10.82 -12.89
CA LEU A 286 16.92 11.34 -13.33
C LEU A 286 16.55 10.82 -14.73
N VAL A 287 17.50 10.80 -15.66
CA VAL A 287 17.33 10.24 -17.01
C VAL A 287 17.08 8.73 -16.95
N PHE A 288 17.89 7.99 -16.17
CA PHE A 288 17.73 6.55 -16.01
C PHE A 288 16.35 6.19 -15.46
N PHE A 289 15.89 6.87 -14.42
CA PHE A 289 14.59 6.60 -13.83
C PHE A 289 13.42 7.09 -14.67
N ALA A 290 13.61 8.13 -15.49
CA ALA A 290 12.62 8.51 -16.50
C ALA A 290 12.48 7.42 -17.57
N ALA A 291 13.59 6.85 -18.04
CA ALA A 291 13.57 5.74 -19.00
C ALA A 291 12.94 4.47 -18.39
N LYS A 292 13.26 4.14 -17.13
CA LYS A 292 12.60 3.06 -16.37
C LYS A 292 11.08 3.27 -16.32
N ASN A 293 10.61 4.44 -15.90
CA ASN A 293 9.17 4.72 -15.83
C ASN A 293 8.50 4.68 -17.21
N PHE A 294 9.15 5.21 -18.24
CA PHE A 294 8.65 5.13 -19.60
C PHE A 294 8.48 3.67 -20.05
N LEU A 295 9.47 2.82 -19.78
CA LEU A 295 9.40 1.40 -20.07
C LEU A 295 8.25 0.73 -19.31
N VAL A 296 8.08 1.01 -18.02
CA VAL A 296 6.97 0.49 -17.20
C VAL A 296 5.62 0.91 -17.79
N VAL A 297 5.45 2.19 -18.14
CA VAL A 297 4.22 2.70 -18.78
C VAL A 297 3.93 1.97 -20.09
N VAL A 298 4.94 1.80 -20.96
CA VAL A 298 4.79 1.08 -22.23
C VAL A 298 4.39 -0.38 -21.99
N LEU A 299 5.00 -1.05 -21.00
CA LEU A 299 4.67 -2.44 -20.66
C LEU A 299 3.24 -2.58 -20.10
N GLN A 300 2.79 -1.64 -19.27
CA GLN A 300 1.42 -1.64 -18.74
C GLN A 300 0.38 -1.39 -19.85
N LEU A 301 0.68 -0.48 -20.79
CA LEU A 301 -0.16 -0.27 -21.98
C LEU A 301 -0.19 -1.51 -22.89
N TYR A 302 0.96 -2.18 -23.08
CA TYR A 302 1.02 -3.43 -23.82
C TYR A 302 0.16 -4.52 -23.17
N ARG A 303 0.25 -4.68 -21.83
CA ARG A 303 -0.60 -5.62 -21.08
C ARG A 303 -2.08 -5.31 -21.27
N LEU A 304 -2.47 -4.03 -21.20
CA LEU A 304 -3.86 -3.60 -21.44
C LEU A 304 -4.33 -3.98 -22.86
N ILE A 305 -3.51 -3.74 -23.89
CA ILE A 305 -3.83 -4.09 -25.29
C ILE A 305 -4.00 -5.61 -25.44
N VAL A 306 -3.09 -6.40 -24.86
CA VAL A 306 -3.17 -7.88 -24.92
C VAL A 306 -4.46 -8.39 -24.27
N LEU A 307 -4.84 -7.84 -23.10
CA LEU A 307 -6.10 -8.19 -22.45
C LEU A 307 -7.31 -7.85 -23.35
N VAL A 308 -7.34 -6.67 -23.95
CA VAL A 308 -8.42 -6.25 -24.85
C VAL A 308 -8.53 -7.20 -26.05
N LEU A 309 -7.40 -7.55 -26.68
CA LEU A 309 -7.38 -8.48 -27.81
C LEU A 309 -7.85 -9.88 -27.43
N HIS A 310 -7.45 -10.37 -26.25
CA HIS A 310 -7.87 -11.68 -25.76
C HIS A 310 -9.40 -11.76 -25.58
N VAL A 311 -10.00 -10.72 -25.01
CA VAL A 311 -11.46 -10.66 -24.81
C VAL A 311 -12.21 -10.54 -26.13
N GLN A 312 -11.69 -9.74 -27.08
CA GLN A 312 -12.26 -9.67 -28.43
C GLN A 312 -12.23 -11.03 -29.14
N ALA A 313 -11.15 -11.80 -28.99
CA ALA A 313 -11.03 -13.15 -29.54
C ALA A 313 -12.03 -14.13 -28.91
N SER A 314 -12.21 -14.07 -27.59
CA SER A 314 -13.18 -14.91 -26.86
C SER A 314 -14.63 -14.64 -27.28
N LEU A 315 -15.01 -13.36 -27.44
CA LEU A 315 -16.34 -13.01 -27.94
C LEU A 315 -16.60 -13.46 -29.38
N ARG A 316 -15.59 -13.44 -30.26
CA ARG A 316 -15.74 -13.94 -31.64
C ARG A 316 -15.97 -15.45 -31.73
N LYS A 317 -15.62 -16.22 -30.70
CA LYS A 317 -15.87 -17.68 -30.67
C LYS A 317 -17.29 -18.05 -30.23
N GLN A 318 -17.96 -17.20 -29.46
CA GLN A 318 -19.31 -17.44 -28.94
C GLN A 318 -20.50 -17.34 -29.94
N PRO A 319 -20.45 -16.66 -31.11
CA PRO A 319 -21.63 -16.49 -31.97
C PRO A 319 -21.97 -17.71 -32.84
N ARG A 320 -21.18 -18.81 -32.78
CA ARG A 320 -21.44 -20.01 -33.60
C ARG A 320 -22.22 -21.12 -32.91
N SER A 321 -22.41 -21.07 -31.59
CA SER A 321 -23.13 -22.13 -30.85
C SER A 321 -24.64 -21.88 -30.70
N LEU A 322 -25.14 -20.67 -30.93
CA LEU A 322 -26.53 -20.28 -30.67
C LEU A 322 -27.38 -20.04 -31.94
N LYS A 323 -26.83 -20.31 -33.12
CA LYS A 323 -27.55 -20.24 -34.41
C LYS A 323 -27.86 -21.61 -35.02
N GLY A 324 -27.77 -22.66 -34.22
CA GLY A 324 -27.93 -24.05 -34.65
C GLY A 324 -29.20 -24.73 -34.15
N GLU A 325 -30.25 -23.98 -33.77
CA GLU A 325 -31.54 -24.60 -33.47
C GLU A 325 -32.62 -23.54 -33.71
N GLU A 326 -33.28 -23.60 -34.88
CA GLU A 326 -34.71 -23.29 -35.09
C GLU A 326 -35.04 -23.22 -36.60
N ARG A 327 -35.74 -24.25 -37.08
CA ARG A 327 -36.78 -24.29 -38.14
C ARG A 327 -37.05 -25.78 -38.41
N PHE A 328 -38.24 -26.37 -38.30
CA PHE A 328 -39.63 -25.88 -38.32
C PHE A 328 -40.55 -27.04 -37.83
N PRO A 329 -41.89 -26.87 -37.71
CA PRO A 329 -42.72 -27.54 -36.70
C PRO A 329 -43.64 -28.61 -37.32
N ASN A 330 -44.27 -29.45 -36.50
CA ASN A 330 -45.68 -29.84 -36.64
C ASN A 330 -46.15 -30.71 -35.45
N GLN A 331 -47.36 -30.36 -34.98
CA GLN A 331 -48.24 -30.94 -33.94
C GLN A 331 -48.58 -32.45 -34.11
N PRO A 332 -49.40 -33.10 -33.23
CA PRO A 332 -50.11 -32.62 -32.03
C PRO A 332 -50.05 -33.51 -30.77
N ARG A 333 -50.61 -32.96 -29.69
CA ARG A 333 -50.97 -33.56 -28.39
C ARG A 333 -51.59 -34.96 -28.49
N GLU A 334 -51.12 -35.87 -27.63
CA GLU A 334 -51.96 -36.89 -27.01
C GLU A 334 -51.76 -36.95 -25.50
N SER A 335 -52.90 -36.89 -24.82
CA SER A 335 -53.15 -37.12 -23.41
C SER A 335 -52.89 -38.58 -22.99
N ARG A 336 -52.29 -38.82 -21.81
CA ARG A 336 -52.89 -39.66 -20.74
C ARG A 336 -51.94 -39.88 -19.55
N LEU A 337 -52.50 -39.61 -18.36
CA LEU A 337 -52.56 -40.50 -17.20
C LEU A 337 -51.25 -40.87 -16.46
N SER A 338 -50.99 -40.17 -15.35
CA SER A 338 -50.49 -40.79 -14.11
C SER A 338 -51.58 -41.71 -13.51
N PRO A 339 -51.29 -42.84 -12.82
CA PRO A 339 -50.70 -42.72 -11.48
C PRO A 339 -49.88 -43.92 -10.91
N THR A 340 -49.18 -43.61 -9.80
CA THR A 340 -48.98 -44.42 -8.58
C THR A 340 -47.86 -45.47 -8.42
N THR A 341 -47.18 -45.28 -7.26
CA THR A 341 -46.61 -46.24 -6.28
C THR A 341 -45.25 -46.93 -6.51
N ARG A 342 -44.25 -46.43 -5.75
CA ARG A 342 -43.55 -47.08 -4.63
C ARG A 342 -43.05 -48.53 -4.87
N ASP A 343 -41.73 -48.72 -4.92
CA ASP A 343 -41.05 -49.61 -3.95
C ASP A 343 -39.52 -49.49 -3.96
N SER A 344 -38.99 -49.70 -2.76
CA SER A 344 -37.59 -49.73 -2.33
C SER A 344 -36.86 -51.04 -2.67
N LYS A 345 -35.57 -50.98 -3.03
CA LYS A 345 -34.46 -51.70 -2.34
C LYS A 345 -33.12 -51.58 -3.06
N THR A 346 -32.09 -51.36 -2.24
CA THR A 346 -30.64 -51.51 -2.42
C THR A 346 -30.21 -52.89 -2.92
N THR A 347 -29.11 -52.98 -3.69
CA THR A 347 -27.88 -53.81 -3.44
C THR A 347 -26.86 -53.70 -4.60
N GLU A 348 -25.62 -53.33 -4.23
CA GLU A 348 -24.25 -53.60 -4.74
C GLU A 348 -23.82 -53.83 -6.22
N ALA A 349 -22.72 -53.12 -6.54
CA ALA A 349 -21.42 -53.57 -7.10
C ALA A 349 -21.10 -53.55 -8.62
N ALA A 350 -20.33 -52.49 -8.98
CA ALA A 350 -19.08 -52.45 -9.81
C ALA A 350 -19.15 -52.63 -11.36
N PRO A 351 -18.06 -52.35 -12.11
CA PRO A 351 -17.29 -51.10 -12.25
C PRO A 351 -17.03 -50.72 -13.74
N ILE A 352 -16.89 -49.44 -14.13
CA ILE A 352 -16.54 -49.01 -15.50
C ILE A 352 -15.62 -47.74 -15.44
N PRO A 353 -14.61 -47.59 -16.34
CA PRO A 353 -13.23 -47.22 -15.98
C PRO A 353 -12.81 -45.77 -16.26
N LEU A 354 -11.57 -45.46 -15.83
CA LEU A 354 -10.76 -44.30 -16.20
C LEU A 354 -10.68 -44.12 -17.73
N GLU A 355 -10.88 -42.90 -18.21
CA GLU A 355 -10.22 -42.41 -19.43
C GLU A 355 -9.49 -41.08 -19.16
N ASP A 356 -8.21 -41.18 -19.50
CA ASP A 356 -7.11 -40.25 -19.67
C ASP A 356 -7.37 -38.75 -19.94
N PHE A 357 -6.58 -37.94 -19.22
CA PHE A 357 -6.11 -36.62 -19.64
C PHE A 357 -5.08 -36.76 -20.78
N PRO A 358 -5.18 -36.00 -21.89
CA PRO A 358 -4.03 -35.79 -22.75
C PRO A 358 -3.27 -34.53 -22.31
N GLY A 359 -2.14 -34.77 -21.65
CA GLY A 359 -1.05 -33.80 -21.52
C GLY A 359 -0.10 -33.83 -22.72
N THR A 360 0.49 -32.66 -22.96
CA THR A 360 1.76 -32.38 -23.67
C THR A 360 1.84 -32.65 -25.18
N ALA A 361 1.95 -31.55 -25.94
CA ALA A 361 2.78 -31.50 -27.14
C ALA A 361 3.76 -30.33 -26.99
N GLU A 362 5.00 -30.67 -26.64
CA GLU A 362 6.19 -29.87 -26.90
C GLU A 362 6.38 -29.75 -28.42
N CYS A 363 6.76 -28.57 -28.90
CA CYS A 363 7.30 -28.39 -30.25
C CYS A 363 8.52 -27.50 -30.18
N CYS A 364 9.52 -27.94 -30.94
CA CYS A 364 10.92 -27.54 -31.04
C CYS A 364 11.23 -26.05 -31.11
#